data_AF-A3X2D0-F1
#
_entry.id   AF-A3X2D0-F1
#
_cell.length_a   1.000
_cell.length_b   1.000
_cell.length_c   1.000
_cell.angle_alpha   90.00
_cell.angle_beta   90.00
_cell.angle_gamma   90.00
#
_symmetry.space_group_name_H-M   'P 1'
#
loop_
_entity.id
_entity.type
_entity.pdbx_description
1 polymer ?
#
loop_
_entity_poly.entity_id
_entity_poly.type
_entity_poly.pdbx_seq_one_letter_code
_entity_poly.pdbx_strand_id
1 'polypeptide(L)'
;MSGPDKPTARPNLPSKRADYEIGYAKPPVSTRFQRGQSGNPSGRRKGAIKKRTALPALNDERLKTIILEEAYRSISINDPNGQIDIPMAQAVVRSLAVNAAKGNQRAQRLFTELLTSVERDNKKLHDEWLKTAINYKAEWDEELARRKKFGIEAPPPLPHPDDIIIDMNTGSVRIKGPMTKEDKVRWDQLRDLKVSIKENIKEMAALLDTQPEDRDQIKAEIQHSQRVLKMISAVIED
;
A
#
# COMPACT_ATOMS: atom_id res chain seq x y z
N MET A 1 26.01 64.96 -74.45
CA MET A 1 24.87 65.03 -75.39
C MET A 1 23.92 63.90 -75.05
N SER A 2 22.64 64.22 -74.93
CA SER A 2 21.55 63.32 -74.54
C SER A 2 21.35 62.14 -75.48
N GLY A 3 20.88 61.03 -74.91
CA GLY A 3 19.91 60.14 -75.55
C GLY A 3 20.34 58.67 -75.64
N PRO A 4 19.38 57.74 -75.76
CA PRO A 4 18.09 57.69 -75.09
C PRO A 4 17.77 56.30 -74.52
N ASP A 5 16.60 56.25 -73.90
CA ASP A 5 15.90 55.13 -73.27
C ASP A 5 15.80 53.81 -74.07
N LYS A 6 15.64 52.76 -73.25
CA LYS A 6 15.32 51.34 -73.47
C LYS A 6 14.53 50.97 -74.75
N PRO A 7 14.68 49.70 -75.17
CA PRO A 7 13.49 48.88 -75.39
C PRO A 7 13.43 47.67 -74.45
N THR A 8 12.18 47.37 -74.16
CA THR A 8 11.59 46.37 -73.29
C THR A 8 11.78 44.93 -73.78
N ALA A 9 11.54 44.01 -72.84
CA ALA A 9 11.70 42.58 -72.94
C ALA A 9 11.05 41.93 -74.18
N ARG A 10 11.71 40.87 -74.68
CA ARG A 10 11.08 39.76 -75.41
C ARG A 10 11.31 38.45 -74.64
N PRO A 11 10.39 37.49 -74.72
CA PRO A 11 10.21 36.44 -73.73
C PRO A 11 11.20 35.28 -73.93
N ASN A 12 11.41 34.56 -72.83
CA ASN A 12 12.15 33.29 -72.71
C ASN A 12 11.98 32.35 -73.92
N LEU A 13 13.10 31.93 -74.50
CA LEU A 13 13.20 30.69 -75.25
C LEU A 13 14.10 29.72 -74.46
N PRO A 14 13.71 28.44 -74.31
CA PRO A 14 14.37 27.53 -73.39
C PRO A 14 15.71 27.04 -73.95
N SER A 15 16.79 27.15 -73.18
CA SER A 15 18.05 26.50 -73.53
C SER A 15 17.90 24.98 -73.33
N LYS A 16 17.83 24.26 -74.45
CA LYS A 16 18.14 22.83 -74.67
C LYS A 16 18.41 22.01 -73.39
N ARG A 17 17.41 21.26 -72.92
CA ARG A 17 17.64 20.13 -72.02
C ARG A 17 18.20 18.98 -72.83
N ALA A 18 19.36 18.45 -72.42
CA ALA A 18 19.92 17.25 -73.02
C ALA A 18 18.98 16.07 -72.76
N ASP A 19 18.53 15.41 -73.83
CA ASP A 19 17.73 14.20 -73.76
C ASP A 19 18.61 13.05 -73.22
N TYR A 20 18.35 12.62 -71.98
CA TYR A 20 19.00 11.48 -71.37
C TYR A 20 18.20 10.21 -71.68
N GLU A 21 18.79 9.27 -72.41
CA GLU A 21 18.15 8.00 -72.77
C GLU A 21 17.94 7.11 -71.52
N ILE A 22 16.67 6.83 -71.22
CA ILE A 22 16.23 6.02 -70.07
C ILE A 22 16.32 4.54 -70.46
N GLY A 23 16.92 3.71 -69.62
CA GLY A 23 17.12 2.28 -69.88
C GLY A 23 17.39 1.47 -68.60
N TYR A 24 17.76 0.19 -68.75
CA TYR A 24 18.06 -0.67 -67.59
C TYR A 24 19.17 -0.06 -66.71
N ALA A 25 18.93 -0.02 -65.40
CA ALA A 25 19.77 0.66 -64.40
C ALA A 25 20.00 2.18 -64.59
N LYS A 26 19.23 2.85 -65.46
CA LYS A 26 19.33 4.29 -65.74
C LYS A 26 17.98 5.01 -65.48
N PRO A 27 17.62 5.30 -64.21
CA PRO A 27 16.31 5.90 -63.89
C PRO A 27 16.18 7.33 -64.44
N PRO A 28 14.97 7.82 -64.74
CA PRO A 28 14.74 9.18 -65.25
C PRO A 28 15.23 10.23 -64.25
N VAL A 29 15.93 11.27 -64.73
CA VAL A 29 16.51 12.31 -63.86
C VAL A 29 15.44 13.03 -63.02
N SER A 30 14.23 13.19 -63.55
CA SER A 30 13.09 13.83 -62.87
C SER A 30 12.60 13.11 -61.61
N THR A 31 12.90 11.81 -61.45
CA THR A 31 12.39 10.97 -60.34
C THR A 31 13.49 10.48 -59.40
N ARG A 32 14.75 10.84 -59.65
CA ARG A 32 15.86 10.50 -58.75
C ARG A 32 15.79 11.32 -57.48
N PHE A 33 16.02 10.69 -56.33
CA PHE A 33 16.19 11.41 -55.06
C PHE A 33 17.44 12.30 -55.12
N GLN A 34 17.36 13.51 -54.56
CA GLN A 34 18.52 14.38 -54.46
C GLN A 34 19.53 13.82 -53.45
N ARG A 35 20.82 13.92 -53.80
CA ARG A 35 21.91 13.45 -52.93
C ARG A 35 21.85 14.20 -51.60
N GLY A 36 21.64 13.48 -50.50
CA GLY A 36 21.52 14.03 -49.15
C GLY A 36 20.09 14.17 -48.63
N GLN A 37 19.07 13.95 -49.48
CA GLN A 37 17.66 13.99 -49.08
C GLN A 37 17.04 12.59 -49.16
N SER A 38 16.63 12.06 -48.00
CA SER A 38 15.86 10.81 -47.93
C SER A 38 14.51 11.00 -48.63
N GLY A 39 14.09 10.01 -49.42
CA GLY A 39 12.76 9.96 -50.03
C GLY A 39 11.61 9.91 -49.02
N ASN A 40 11.91 9.66 -47.74
CA ASN A 40 10.99 9.81 -46.63
C ASN A 40 11.61 10.75 -45.57
N PRO A 41 11.37 12.08 -45.67
CA PRO A 41 11.86 13.07 -44.70
C PRO A 41 11.27 12.87 -43.31
N SER A 42 10.04 12.35 -43.24
CA SER A 42 9.32 11.99 -42.01
C SER A 42 9.65 10.58 -41.51
N GLY A 43 10.62 9.92 -42.15
CA GLY A 43 11.09 8.60 -41.75
C GLY A 43 11.66 8.61 -40.33
N ARG A 44 12.04 7.43 -39.85
CA ARG A 44 12.56 7.27 -38.50
C ARG A 44 13.81 8.13 -38.29
N ARG A 45 13.72 9.13 -37.40
CA ARG A 45 14.83 10.00 -37.03
C ARG A 45 16.04 9.17 -36.57
N LYS A 46 17.20 9.44 -37.14
CA LYS A 46 18.48 8.84 -36.74
C LYS A 46 18.75 9.21 -35.29
N GLY A 47 18.83 8.23 -34.39
CA GLY A 47 19.03 8.47 -32.94
C GLY A 47 17.79 8.33 -32.06
N ALA A 48 16.65 7.85 -32.57
CA ALA A 48 15.57 7.36 -31.71
C ALA A 48 16.01 6.06 -31.00
N ILE A 49 16.81 6.24 -29.94
CA ILE A 49 17.26 5.20 -29.00
C ILE A 49 16.01 4.53 -28.43
N LYS A 50 15.98 3.21 -28.43
CA LYS A 50 14.93 2.41 -27.79
C LYS A 50 14.95 2.71 -26.28
N LYS A 51 14.21 3.72 -25.80
CA LYS A 51 13.99 3.98 -24.35
C LYS A 51 13.28 2.81 -23.61
N ARG A 52 13.03 1.69 -24.27
CA ARG A 52 12.29 0.53 -23.75
C ARG A 52 13.15 -0.74 -23.63
N THR A 53 14.46 -0.66 -23.80
CA THR A 53 15.34 -1.84 -23.78
C THR A 53 16.53 -1.67 -22.83
N ALA A 54 16.34 -0.94 -21.74
CA ALA A 54 17.15 -1.20 -20.55
C ALA A 54 16.55 -2.45 -19.90
N LEU A 55 17.38 -3.49 -19.71
CA LEU A 55 17.03 -4.55 -18.77
C LEU A 55 16.66 -3.88 -17.43
N PRO A 56 15.59 -4.32 -16.75
CA PRO A 56 15.25 -3.78 -15.44
C PRO A 56 16.49 -3.85 -14.55
N ALA A 57 16.70 -2.83 -13.70
CA ALA A 57 17.70 -2.94 -12.65
C ALA A 57 17.43 -4.19 -11.80
N LEU A 58 18.43 -4.73 -11.10
CA LEU A 58 18.29 -5.97 -10.33
C LEU A 58 17.13 -5.94 -9.31
N ASN A 59 16.72 -4.73 -8.91
CA ASN A 59 15.65 -4.40 -7.97
C ASN A 59 14.39 -3.81 -8.64
N ASP A 60 14.35 -3.71 -9.96
CA ASP A 60 13.21 -3.16 -10.71
C ASP A 60 12.26 -4.29 -11.12
N GLU A 61 11.35 -4.63 -10.21
CA GLU A 61 10.33 -5.68 -10.42
C GLU A 61 9.15 -5.16 -11.25
N ARG A 62 9.41 -4.61 -12.45
CA ARG A 62 8.38 -3.96 -13.30
C ARG A 62 7.15 -4.83 -13.54
N LEU A 63 7.35 -6.14 -13.69
CA LEU A 63 6.25 -7.09 -13.88
C LEU A 63 5.41 -7.22 -12.61
N LYS A 64 6.03 -7.27 -11.43
CA LYS A 64 5.31 -7.30 -10.15
C LYS A 64 4.48 -6.03 -9.97
N THR A 65 5.03 -4.86 -10.30
CA THR A 65 4.29 -3.60 -10.24
C THR A 65 3.05 -3.63 -11.12
N ILE A 66 3.20 -4.03 -12.39
CA ILE A 66 2.05 -4.15 -13.33
C ILE A 66 1.03 -5.18 -12.83
N ILE A 67 1.49 -6.33 -12.31
CA ILE A 67 0.60 -7.36 -11.76
C ILE A 67 -0.17 -6.82 -10.55
N LEU A 68 0.49 -6.12 -9.63
CA LEU A 68 -0.17 -5.55 -8.45
C LEU A 68 -1.16 -4.45 -8.85
N GLU A 69 -0.77 -3.54 -9.75
CA GLU A 69 -1.68 -2.50 -10.26
C GLU A 69 -2.93 -3.11 -10.89
N GLU A 70 -2.79 -4.14 -11.72
CA GLU A 70 -3.94 -4.80 -12.35
C GLU A 70 -4.75 -5.61 -11.34
N ALA A 71 -4.10 -6.30 -10.40
CA ALA A 71 -4.76 -7.08 -9.35
C ALA A 71 -5.65 -6.21 -8.44
N TYR A 72 -5.20 -5.01 -8.11
CA TYR A 72 -5.92 -4.08 -7.24
C TYR A 72 -6.79 -3.06 -7.98
N ARG A 73 -6.79 -3.07 -9.33
CA ARG A 73 -7.72 -2.27 -10.13
C ARG A 73 -9.16 -2.74 -9.90
N SER A 74 -10.05 -1.81 -9.59
CA SER A 74 -11.49 -2.09 -9.45
C SER A 74 -12.13 -2.40 -10.80
N ILE A 75 -12.99 -3.41 -10.82
CA ILE A 75 -13.88 -3.74 -11.93
C ILE A 75 -15.31 -3.90 -11.43
N SER A 76 -16.27 -3.59 -12.28
CA SER A 76 -17.68 -3.80 -11.97
C SER A 76 -18.12 -5.21 -12.35
N ILE A 77 -18.66 -5.97 -11.40
CA ILE A 77 -19.25 -7.28 -11.64
C ILE A 77 -20.73 -7.29 -11.24
N ASN A 78 -21.52 -8.16 -11.87
CA ASN A 78 -22.91 -8.38 -11.49
C ASN A 78 -22.97 -9.42 -10.36
N ASP A 79 -23.48 -9.03 -9.21
CA ASP A 79 -23.79 -9.90 -8.07
C ASP A 79 -25.32 -10.12 -8.00
N PRO A 80 -25.82 -11.17 -7.32
CA PRO A 80 -27.27 -11.39 -7.15
C PRO A 80 -28.02 -10.21 -6.53
N ASN A 81 -27.33 -9.36 -5.75
CA ASN A 81 -27.89 -8.19 -5.08
C ASN A 81 -27.66 -6.87 -5.84
N GLY A 82 -27.12 -6.93 -7.07
CA GLY A 82 -26.82 -5.76 -7.89
C GLY A 82 -25.36 -5.70 -8.36
N GLN A 83 -25.02 -4.64 -9.09
CA GLN A 83 -23.67 -4.41 -9.58
C GLN A 83 -22.77 -3.94 -8.43
N ILE A 84 -21.60 -4.58 -8.25
CA ILE A 84 -20.63 -4.25 -7.21
C ILE A 84 -19.26 -4.03 -7.85
N ASP A 85 -18.58 -2.98 -7.42
CA ASP A 85 -17.20 -2.71 -7.79
C ASP A 85 -16.24 -3.37 -6.80
N ILE A 86 -15.42 -4.30 -7.29
CA ILE A 86 -14.41 -4.99 -6.48
C ILE A 86 -13.08 -5.06 -7.23
N PRO A 87 -11.94 -5.20 -6.53
CA PRO A 87 -10.64 -5.44 -7.15
C PRO A 87 -10.64 -6.68 -8.05
N MET A 88 -9.92 -6.63 -9.16
CA MET A 88 -9.78 -7.73 -10.11
C MET A 88 -9.36 -9.04 -9.43
N ALA A 89 -8.37 -8.99 -8.53
CA ALA A 89 -7.92 -10.18 -7.80
C ALA A 89 -9.05 -10.81 -6.98
N GLN A 90 -9.86 -10.00 -6.30
CA GLN A 90 -11.01 -10.48 -5.54
C GLN A 90 -12.07 -11.09 -6.47
N ALA A 91 -12.32 -10.50 -7.63
CA ALA A 91 -13.25 -11.04 -8.63
C ALA A 91 -12.80 -12.40 -9.18
N VAL A 92 -11.50 -12.54 -9.49
CA VAL A 92 -10.91 -13.80 -9.97
C VAL A 92 -11.02 -14.89 -8.91
N VAL A 93 -10.68 -14.60 -7.64
CA VAL A 93 -10.80 -15.57 -6.54
C VAL A 93 -12.27 -15.97 -6.31
N ARG A 94 -13.20 -15.02 -6.35
CA ARG A 94 -14.65 -15.29 -6.23
C ARG A 94 -15.15 -16.20 -7.34
N SER A 95 -14.80 -15.90 -8.59
CA SER A 95 -15.12 -16.73 -9.77
C SER A 95 -14.54 -18.14 -9.64
N LEU A 96 -13.27 -18.25 -9.23
CA LEU A 96 -12.60 -19.52 -8.99
C LEU A 96 -13.34 -20.35 -7.94
N ALA A 97 -13.72 -19.75 -6.81
CA ALA A 97 -14.46 -20.42 -5.74
C ALA A 97 -15.85 -20.91 -6.21
N VAL A 98 -16.59 -20.07 -6.94
CA VAL A 98 -17.91 -20.45 -7.50
C VAL A 98 -17.77 -21.62 -8.49
N ASN A 99 -16.76 -21.60 -9.36
CA ASN A 99 -16.52 -22.68 -10.31
C ASN A 99 -16.06 -23.98 -9.63
N ALA A 100 -15.25 -23.87 -8.58
CA ALA A 100 -14.86 -25.01 -7.75
C ALA A 100 -16.08 -25.64 -7.05
N ALA A 101 -16.96 -24.82 -6.48
CA ALA A 101 -18.20 -25.26 -5.84
C ALA A 101 -19.16 -25.94 -6.83
N LYS A 102 -19.16 -25.51 -8.11
CA LYS A 102 -19.95 -26.12 -9.20
C LYS A 102 -19.35 -27.44 -9.74
N GLY A 103 -18.25 -27.94 -9.19
CA GLY A 103 -17.69 -29.25 -9.56
C GLY A 103 -16.59 -29.23 -10.63
N ASN A 104 -16.09 -28.05 -11.04
CA ASN A 104 -14.98 -27.98 -11.99
C ASN A 104 -13.69 -28.46 -11.31
N GLN A 105 -13.21 -29.64 -11.68
CA GLN A 105 -12.05 -30.31 -11.07
C GLN A 105 -10.76 -29.47 -11.12
N ARG A 106 -10.53 -28.72 -12.21
CA ARG A 106 -9.34 -27.84 -12.30
C ARG A 106 -9.45 -26.66 -11.35
N ALA A 107 -10.63 -26.07 -11.24
CA ALA A 107 -10.90 -24.98 -10.31
C ALA A 107 -10.81 -25.45 -8.85
N GLN A 108 -11.33 -26.65 -8.53
CA GLN A 108 -11.20 -27.26 -7.21
C GLN A 108 -9.75 -27.44 -6.80
N ARG A 109 -8.93 -28.02 -7.68
CA ARG A 109 -7.49 -28.19 -7.43
C ARG A 109 -6.80 -26.85 -7.17
N LEU A 110 -6.96 -25.87 -8.06
CA LEU A 110 -6.33 -24.56 -7.90
C LEU A 110 -6.79 -23.85 -6.62
N PHE A 111 -8.08 -23.93 -6.29
CA PHE A 111 -8.61 -23.34 -5.07
C PHE A 111 -8.03 -24.02 -3.81
N THR A 112 -7.96 -25.35 -3.78
CA THR A 112 -7.36 -26.09 -2.65
C THR A 112 -5.87 -25.81 -2.49
N GLU A 113 -5.13 -25.66 -3.59
CA GLU A 113 -3.71 -25.31 -3.57
C GLU A 113 -3.51 -23.91 -2.97
N LEU A 114 -4.29 -22.91 -3.42
CA LEU A 114 -4.26 -21.55 -2.86
C LEU A 114 -4.64 -21.51 -1.38
N LEU A 115 -5.70 -22.23 -0.98
CA LEU A 115 -6.13 -22.30 0.40
C LEU A 115 -5.04 -22.91 1.29
N THR A 116 -4.47 -24.05 0.87
CA THR A 116 -3.39 -24.72 1.60
C THR A 116 -2.15 -23.83 1.73
N SER A 117 -1.79 -23.08 0.68
CA SER A 117 -0.65 -22.16 0.76
C SER A 117 -0.90 -21.02 1.74
N VAL A 118 -2.09 -20.41 1.72
CA VAL A 118 -2.44 -19.31 2.62
C VAL A 118 -2.52 -19.80 4.06
N GLU A 119 -3.15 -20.95 4.32
CA GLU A 119 -3.20 -21.54 5.65
C GLU A 119 -1.81 -21.89 6.17
N ARG A 120 -0.93 -22.43 5.31
CA ARG A 120 0.46 -22.72 5.67
C ARG A 120 1.25 -21.46 6.01
N ASP A 121 1.12 -20.41 5.21
CA ASP A 121 1.83 -19.15 5.43
C ASP A 121 1.31 -18.42 6.67
N ASN A 122 0.00 -18.41 6.86
CA ASN A 122 -0.61 -17.93 8.10
C ASN A 122 -0.11 -18.73 9.30
N LYS A 123 -0.12 -20.06 9.23
CA LYS A 123 0.38 -20.91 10.32
C LYS A 123 1.84 -20.65 10.63
N LYS A 124 2.71 -20.52 9.63
CA LYS A 124 4.13 -20.17 9.84
C LYS A 124 4.29 -18.85 10.57
N LEU A 125 3.58 -17.81 10.14
CA LEU A 125 3.62 -16.50 10.80
C LEU A 125 3.13 -16.60 12.25
N HIS A 126 2.06 -17.37 12.51
CA HIS A 126 1.55 -17.60 13.86
C HIS A 126 2.55 -18.39 14.71
N ASP A 127 3.14 -19.46 14.17
CA ASP A 127 4.12 -20.30 14.87
C ASP A 127 5.41 -19.50 15.19
N GLU A 128 5.89 -18.68 14.26
CA GLU A 128 7.04 -17.79 14.46
C GLU A 128 6.75 -16.73 15.52
N TRP A 129 5.56 -16.12 15.45
CA TRP A 129 5.13 -15.13 16.44
C TRP A 129 5.00 -15.74 17.84
N LEU A 130 4.34 -16.89 17.95
CA LEU A 130 4.19 -17.65 19.19
C LEU A 130 5.54 -18.02 19.78
N LYS A 131 6.45 -18.58 18.97
CA LYS A 131 7.80 -18.94 19.41
C LYS A 131 8.57 -17.73 19.93
N THR A 132 8.49 -16.61 19.22
CA THR A 132 9.15 -15.36 19.62
C THR A 132 8.60 -14.85 20.95
N ALA A 133 7.28 -14.89 21.13
CA ALA A 133 6.63 -14.47 22.37
C ALA A 133 6.98 -15.37 23.57
N ILE A 134 6.98 -16.70 23.38
CA ILE A 134 7.36 -17.66 24.43
C ILE A 134 8.82 -17.41 24.85
N ASN A 135 9.73 -17.30 23.88
CA ASN A 135 11.15 -17.07 24.17
C ASN A 135 11.36 -15.73 24.89
N TYR A 136 10.73 -14.66 24.40
CA TYR A 136 10.81 -13.35 25.02
C TYR A 136 10.32 -13.37 26.48
N LYS A 137 9.18 -14.02 26.73
CA LYS A 137 8.60 -14.14 28.07
C LYS A 137 9.53 -14.91 29.01
N ALA A 138 10.03 -16.06 28.57
CA ALA A 138 10.95 -16.88 29.35
C ALA A 138 12.27 -16.14 29.69
N GLU A 139 12.91 -15.53 28.68
CA GLU A 139 14.18 -14.80 28.86
C GLU A 139 14.03 -13.63 29.84
N TRP A 140 12.95 -12.87 29.75
CA TRP A 140 12.71 -11.75 30.64
C TRP A 140 12.24 -12.15 32.03
N ASP A 141 11.44 -13.21 32.18
CA ASP A 141 11.06 -13.73 33.50
C ASP A 141 12.31 -14.16 34.29
N GLU A 142 13.27 -14.83 33.63
CA GLU A 142 14.57 -15.18 34.21
C GLU A 142 15.40 -13.95 34.58
N GLU A 143 15.50 -12.96 33.68
CA GLU A 143 16.26 -11.74 33.92
C GLU A 143 15.64 -10.87 35.03
N LEU A 144 14.31 -10.76 35.11
CA LEU A 144 13.62 -10.06 36.19
C LEU A 144 13.80 -10.77 37.53
N ALA A 145 13.72 -12.11 37.56
CA ALA A 145 14.02 -12.89 38.75
C ALA A 145 15.48 -12.70 39.22
N ARG A 146 16.42 -12.64 38.27
CA ARG A 146 17.83 -12.33 38.54
C ARG A 146 18.00 -10.94 39.11
N ARG A 147 17.41 -9.90 38.50
CA ARG A 147 17.46 -8.52 38.99
C ARG A 147 16.91 -8.40 40.41
N LYS A 148 15.78 -9.05 40.69
CA LYS A 148 15.17 -9.10 42.02
C LYS A 148 16.09 -9.75 43.05
N LYS A 149 16.79 -10.84 42.68
CA LYS A 149 17.74 -11.54 43.56
C LYS A 149 18.97 -10.71 43.90
N PHE A 150 19.47 -9.92 42.94
CA PHE A 150 20.69 -9.12 43.09
C PHE A 150 20.44 -7.64 43.42
N GLY A 151 19.19 -7.21 43.56
CA GLY A 151 18.83 -5.82 43.87
C GLY A 151 19.22 -4.83 42.76
N ILE A 152 19.22 -5.27 41.50
CA ILE A 152 19.61 -4.43 40.36
C ILE A 152 18.41 -3.59 39.92
N GLU A 153 18.47 -2.28 40.12
CA GLU A 153 17.50 -1.34 39.54
C GLU A 153 17.87 -1.01 38.09
N ALA A 154 17.04 -1.46 37.17
CA ALA A 154 17.16 -1.20 35.74
C ALA A 154 15.76 -0.95 35.16
N PRO A 155 15.64 -0.17 34.07
CA PRO A 155 14.35 0.11 33.47
C PRO A 155 13.64 -1.21 33.06
N PRO A 156 12.32 -1.30 33.27
CA PRO A 156 11.56 -2.49 32.91
C PRO A 156 11.58 -2.69 31.39
N PRO A 157 11.54 -3.94 30.93
CA PRO A 157 11.40 -4.25 29.51
C PRO A 157 10.12 -3.69 28.91
N LEU A 158 10.18 -3.45 27.60
CA LEU A 158 9.02 -3.12 26.78
C LEU A 158 8.99 -4.07 25.58
N PRO A 159 7.87 -4.79 25.35
CA PRO A 159 6.72 -4.97 26.28
C PRO A 159 7.12 -5.71 27.58
N HIS A 160 6.35 -5.56 28.66
CA HIS A 160 6.60 -6.34 29.88
C HIS A 160 6.14 -7.81 29.68
N PRO A 161 6.83 -8.83 30.24
CA PRO A 161 6.43 -10.23 30.12
C PRO A 161 5.00 -10.54 30.57
N ASP A 162 4.52 -9.86 31.61
CA ASP A 162 3.15 -9.99 32.12
C ASP A 162 2.09 -9.45 31.15
N ASP A 163 2.48 -8.48 30.31
CA ASP A 163 1.58 -7.93 29.29
C ASP A 163 1.40 -8.90 28.12
N ILE A 164 2.25 -9.92 28.00
CA ILE A 164 2.19 -10.94 26.95
C ILE A 164 1.36 -12.13 27.45
N ILE A 165 0.15 -12.23 26.93
CA ILE A 165 -0.80 -13.31 27.22
C ILE A 165 -0.75 -14.32 26.08
N ILE A 166 -0.34 -15.55 26.41
CA ILE A 166 -0.23 -16.66 25.48
C ILE A 166 -1.29 -17.69 25.82
N ASP A 167 -2.20 -17.94 24.89
CA ASP A 167 -3.15 -19.04 25.00
C ASP A 167 -2.54 -20.29 24.36
N MET A 168 -2.08 -21.23 25.20
CA MET A 168 -1.39 -22.44 24.76
C MET A 168 -2.30 -23.44 24.04
N ASN A 169 -3.63 -23.31 24.16
CA ASN A 169 -4.56 -24.20 23.47
C ASN A 169 -4.80 -23.73 22.02
N THR A 170 -4.84 -22.42 21.81
CA THR A 170 -5.09 -21.82 20.49
C THR A 170 -3.82 -21.35 19.78
N GLY A 171 -2.70 -21.25 20.49
CA GLY A 171 -1.45 -20.67 19.99
C GLY A 171 -1.53 -19.14 19.78
N SER A 172 -2.57 -18.48 20.29
CA SER A 172 -2.76 -17.04 20.12
C SER A 172 -1.95 -16.25 21.15
N VAL A 173 -1.33 -15.16 20.69
CA VAL A 173 -0.56 -14.23 21.53
C VAL A 173 -1.24 -12.87 21.51
N ARG A 174 -1.55 -12.33 22.67
CA ARG A 174 -2.11 -10.98 22.85
C ARG A 174 -1.19 -10.16 23.74
N ILE A 175 -0.99 -8.89 23.40
CA ILE A 175 -0.20 -7.94 24.18
C ILE A 175 -1.16 -6.94 24.81
N LYS A 176 -1.26 -6.92 26.13
CA LYS A 176 -2.06 -5.98 26.92
C LYS A 176 -1.18 -4.92 27.58
N GLY A 177 -0.34 -4.25 26.79
CA GLY A 177 0.59 -3.25 27.31
C GLY A 177 1.34 -2.50 26.22
N PRO A 178 2.15 -1.50 26.61
CA PRO A 178 2.90 -0.69 25.67
C PRO A 178 4.02 -1.51 25.01
N MET A 179 4.03 -1.53 23.68
CA MET A 179 5.06 -2.23 22.89
C MET A 179 6.30 -1.35 22.65
N THR A 180 6.13 -0.03 22.62
CA THR A 180 7.20 0.93 22.37
C THR A 180 7.35 1.93 23.51
N LYS A 181 8.50 2.65 23.54
CA LYS A 181 8.73 3.72 24.51
C LYS A 181 7.73 4.87 24.36
N GLU A 182 7.36 5.20 23.13
CA GLU A 182 6.37 6.26 22.85
C GLU A 182 4.97 5.84 23.29
N ASP A 183 4.61 4.57 23.04
CA ASP A 183 3.34 4.01 23.51
C ASP A 183 3.30 3.95 25.03
N LYS A 184 4.43 3.67 25.70
CA LYS A 184 4.51 3.68 27.16
C LYS A 184 4.13 5.04 27.72
N VAL A 185 4.65 6.14 27.16
CA VAL A 185 4.31 7.50 27.61
C VAL A 185 2.81 7.77 27.49
N ARG A 186 2.22 7.39 26.35
CA ARG A 186 0.76 7.52 26.14
C ARG A 186 -0.03 6.64 27.09
N TRP A 187 0.43 5.42 27.32
CA TRP A 187 -0.20 4.44 28.21
C TRP A 187 -0.18 4.92 29.66
N ASP A 188 0.96 5.46 30.12
CA ASP A 188 1.11 6.07 31.45
C ASP A 188 0.19 7.29 31.61
N GLN A 189 0.14 8.18 30.62
CA GLN A 189 -0.79 9.33 30.61
C GLN A 189 -2.26 8.90 30.71
N LEU A 190 -2.65 7.87 29.96
CA LEU A 190 -4.01 7.34 29.98
C LEU A 190 -4.33 6.65 31.31
N ARG A 191 -3.35 5.98 31.94
CA ARG A 191 -3.48 5.38 33.27
C ARG A 191 -3.67 6.46 34.33
N ASP A 192 -2.88 7.53 34.30
CA ASP A 192 -3.00 8.66 35.21
C ASP A 192 -4.36 9.36 35.05
N LEU A 193 -4.81 9.55 33.80
CA LEU A 193 -6.13 10.08 33.50
C LEU A 193 -7.26 9.15 33.99
N LYS A 194 -7.09 7.83 33.89
CA LYS A 194 -8.05 6.85 34.43
C LYS A 194 -8.19 6.98 35.94
N VAL A 195 -7.08 7.18 36.66
CA VAL A 195 -7.07 7.38 38.12
C VAL A 195 -7.74 8.70 38.48
N SER A 196 -7.36 9.81 37.84
CA SER A 196 -7.95 11.12 38.14
C SER A 196 -9.45 11.18 37.84
N ILE A 197 -9.93 10.51 36.79
CA ILE A 197 -11.36 10.41 36.50
C ILE A 197 -12.08 9.57 37.57
N LYS A 198 -11.48 8.48 38.06
CA LYS A 198 -12.06 7.68 39.16
C LYS A 198 -12.15 8.50 40.45
N GLU A 199 -11.13 9.30 40.75
CA GLU A 199 -11.12 10.21 41.90
C GLU A 199 -12.18 11.31 41.75
N ASN A 200 -12.25 11.97 40.59
CA ASN A 200 -13.27 12.98 40.30
C ASN A 200 -14.70 12.42 40.44
N ILE A 201 -14.97 11.21 39.96
CA ILE A 201 -16.29 10.56 40.14
C ILE A 201 -16.60 10.37 41.63
N LYS A 202 -15.59 9.98 42.43
CA LYS A 202 -15.75 9.77 43.88
C LYS A 202 -16.00 11.08 44.62
N GLU A 203 -15.29 12.15 44.26
CA GLU A 203 -15.46 13.48 44.82
C GLU A 203 -16.83 14.07 44.46
N MET A 204 -17.23 13.98 43.18
CA MET A 204 -18.55 14.42 42.73
C MET A 204 -19.67 13.62 43.39
N ALA A 205 -19.49 12.32 43.62
CA ALA A 205 -20.44 11.50 44.37
C ALA A 205 -20.58 11.97 45.84
N ALA A 206 -19.48 12.39 46.49
CA ALA A 206 -19.52 12.93 47.85
C ALA A 206 -20.18 14.33 47.92
N LEU A 207 -20.02 15.15 46.88
CA LEU A 207 -20.70 16.44 46.76
C LEU A 207 -22.21 16.29 46.56
N LEU A 208 -22.64 15.22 45.89
CA LEU A 208 -24.04 14.90 45.67
C LEU A 208 -24.81 14.62 46.98
N ASP A 209 -24.10 14.19 48.03
CA ASP A 209 -24.65 13.99 49.37
C ASP A 209 -24.70 15.28 50.21
N THR A 210 -23.90 16.30 49.88
CA THR A 210 -23.74 17.53 50.68
C THR A 210 -24.37 18.78 50.06
N GLN A 211 -24.62 18.80 48.74
CA GLN A 211 -25.20 19.94 48.01
C GLN A 211 -26.39 19.52 47.13
N PRO A 212 -27.64 19.64 47.63
CA PRO A 212 -28.82 19.20 46.91
C PRO A 212 -29.29 20.17 45.79
N GLU A 213 -28.82 21.41 45.76
CA GLU A 213 -29.28 22.42 44.78
C GLU A 213 -28.68 22.23 43.37
N ASP A 214 -27.45 21.72 43.27
CA ASP A 214 -26.75 21.48 41.99
C ASP A 214 -26.79 20.00 41.56
N ARG A 215 -27.70 19.22 42.13
CA ARG A 215 -27.72 17.75 42.01
C ARG A 215 -27.80 17.25 40.56
N ASP A 216 -28.58 17.91 39.71
CA ASP A 216 -28.75 17.51 38.32
C ASP A 216 -27.50 17.80 37.48
N GLN A 217 -26.79 18.88 37.80
CA GLN A 217 -25.54 19.25 37.13
C GLN A 217 -24.39 18.32 37.54
N ILE A 218 -24.28 18.01 38.84
CA ILE A 218 -23.32 17.02 39.35
C ILE A 218 -23.57 15.63 38.75
N LYS A 219 -24.84 15.19 38.62
CA LYS A 219 -25.17 13.92 37.94
C LYS A 219 -24.75 13.90 36.48
N ALA A 220 -24.98 14.98 35.75
CA ALA A 220 -24.59 15.09 34.34
C ALA A 220 -23.06 14.97 34.17
N GLU A 221 -22.30 15.56 35.09
CA GLU A 221 -20.83 15.54 35.09
C GLU A 221 -20.26 14.18 35.50
N ILE A 222 -20.86 13.50 36.49
CA ILE A 222 -20.56 12.09 36.80
C ILE A 222 -20.82 11.20 35.58
N GLN A 223 -21.95 11.39 34.88
CA GLN A 223 -22.29 10.59 33.70
C GLN A 223 -21.34 10.84 32.53
N HIS A 224 -20.85 12.08 32.37
CA HIS A 224 -19.81 12.42 31.40
C HIS A 224 -18.49 11.72 31.75
N SER A 225 -18.04 11.85 33.01
CA SER A 225 -16.83 11.22 33.52
C SER A 225 -16.87 9.69 33.39
N GLN A 226 -18.01 9.06 33.65
CA GLN A 226 -18.22 7.61 33.43
C GLN A 226 -18.15 7.21 31.95
N ARG A 227 -18.65 8.04 31.04
CA ARG A 227 -18.52 7.80 29.58
C ARG A 227 -17.06 7.85 29.14
N VAL A 228 -16.30 8.84 29.60
CA VAL A 228 -14.87 8.96 29.31
C VAL A 228 -14.10 7.78 29.91
N LEU A 229 -14.39 7.41 31.16
CA LEU A 229 -13.80 6.23 31.81
C LEU A 229 -14.07 4.95 31.03
N LYS A 230 -15.28 4.77 30.48
CA LYS A 230 -15.63 3.62 29.64
C LYS A 230 -14.82 3.58 28.35
N MET A 231 -14.60 4.74 27.71
CA MET A 231 -13.75 4.81 26.51
C MET A 231 -12.29 4.47 26.83
N ILE A 232 -11.73 5.01 27.92
CA ILE A 232 -10.35 4.71 28.33
C ILE A 232 -10.20 3.24 28.72
N SER A 233 -11.18 2.66 29.43
CA SER A 233 -11.15 1.25 29.84
C SER A 233 -11.31 0.28 28.66
N ALA A 234 -11.83 0.73 27.51
CA ALA A 234 -11.86 -0.07 26.29
C ALA A 234 -10.49 -0.14 25.60
N VAL A 235 -9.59 0.81 25.89
CA VAL A 235 -8.23 0.87 25.35
C VAL A 235 -7.22 0.26 26.34
N ILE A 236 -7.42 0.47 27.64
CA ILE A 236 -6.62 -0.10 28.72
C ILE A 236 -7.54 -1.00 29.55
N GLU A 237 -7.52 -2.29 29.19
CA GLU A 237 -8.15 -3.34 29.99
C GLU A 237 -7.39 -3.46 31.32
N ASP A 238 -8.14 -3.57 32.43
CA ASP A 238 -7.60 -3.82 33.78
C ASP A 238 -7.02 -5.24 33.92
#